data_AF-A0A061FUU8-F1
#
_entry.id   AF-A0A061FUU8-F1
#
_cell.length_a   1.000
_cell.length_b   1.000
_cell.length_c   1.000
_cell.angle_alpha   90.00
_cell.angle_beta   90.00
_cell.angle_gamma   90.00
#
_symmetry.space_group_name_H-M   'P 1'
#
loop_
_entity.id
_entity.type
_entity.pdbx_description
1 polymer ?
#
loop_
_entity_poly.entity_id
_entity_poly.type
_entity_poly.pdbx_seq_one_letter_code
_entity_poly.pdbx_strand_id
1 'polypeptide(L)'
;MKHAAARNVIERCFGLLKMRWGILRSPSFYPIRIHNRIIIACCLLHNFIRREMSFDPIEMDLGEYVETNIAVDEDFISTIDPTDVWGNFRMELANQMFNEWQASRQNDD
;
A
#
# COMPACT_ATOMS: atom_id res chain seq x y z
N MET A 1 6.80 13.27 -1.87
CA MET A 1 6.81 12.91 -3.31
C MET A 1 7.81 11.82 -3.69
N LYS A 2 9.13 11.93 -3.46
CA LYS A 2 10.12 10.91 -3.90
C LYS A 2 9.92 9.49 -3.30
N HIS A 3 9.44 9.40 -2.06
CA HIS A 3 9.21 8.11 -1.40
C HIS A 3 8.02 7.33 -1.97
N ALA A 4 6.99 8.02 -2.46
CA ALA A 4 5.80 7.38 -3.04
C ALA A 4 6.12 6.74 -4.41
N ALA A 5 6.94 7.41 -5.24
CA ALA A 5 7.32 6.89 -6.55
C ALA A 5 8.14 5.59 -6.45
N ALA A 6 9.13 5.53 -5.55
CA ALA A 6 9.94 4.33 -5.36
C ALA A 6 9.11 3.16 -4.83
N ARG A 7 8.17 3.43 -3.92
CA ARG A 7 7.23 2.44 -3.40
C ARG A 7 6.34 1.88 -4.50
N ASN A 8 5.78 2.74 -5.35
CA ASN A 8 4.93 2.33 -6.46
C ASN A 8 5.69 1.41 -7.43
N VAL A 9 6.94 1.72 -7.77
CA VAL A 9 7.77 0.85 -8.63
C VAL A 9 7.95 -0.54 -8.00
N ILE A 10 8.23 -0.60 -6.70
CA ILE A 10 8.42 -1.88 -5.99
C ILE A 10 7.11 -2.68 -5.93
N GLU A 11 5.99 -2.03 -5.60
CA GLU A 11 4.67 -2.67 -5.52
C GLU A 11 4.25 -3.22 -6.89
N ARG A 12 4.49 -2.45 -7.97
CA ARG A 12 4.29 -2.90 -9.35
C ARG A 12 5.11 -4.15 -9.65
N CYS A 13 6.42 -4.14 -9.37
CA CYS A 13 7.27 -5.33 -9.61
C CYS A 13 6.76 -6.59 -8.91
N PHE A 14 6.28 -6.47 -7.66
CA PHE A 14 5.68 -7.60 -6.95
C PHE A 14 4.32 -8.02 -7.53
N GLY A 15 3.51 -7.06 -7.99
CA GLY A 15 2.26 -7.35 -8.72
C GLY A 15 2.51 -8.20 -9.96
N LEU A 16 3.50 -7.83 -10.78
CA LEU A 16 3.87 -8.57 -12.00
C LEU A 16 4.27 -10.02 -11.67
N LEU A 17 5.12 -10.20 -10.66
CA LEU A 17 5.58 -11.53 -10.25
C LEU A 17 4.44 -12.40 -9.72
N LYS A 18 3.49 -11.83 -8.96
CA LYS A 18 2.35 -12.57 -8.41
C LYS A 18 1.34 -13.02 -9.48
N MET A 19 1.14 -12.23 -10.53
CA MET A 19 0.26 -12.63 -11.63
C MET A 19 0.82 -13.86 -12.35
N ARG A 20 2.10 -13.80 -12.72
CA ARG A 20 2.77 -14.89 -13.43
C ARG A 20 2.96 -16.14 -12.57
N TRP A 21 3.43 -15.96 -11.33
CA TRP A 21 3.82 -17.07 -10.46
C TRP A 21 2.77 -17.31 -9.38
N GLY A 22 1.90 -18.30 -9.60
CA GLY A 22 0.80 -18.65 -8.68
C GLY A 22 1.24 -18.93 -7.23
N ILE A 23 2.47 -19.42 -7.04
CA ILE A 23 3.05 -19.69 -5.72
C ILE A 23 3.19 -18.42 -4.85
N LEU A 24 3.20 -17.24 -5.45
CA LEU A 24 3.29 -15.96 -4.74
C LEU A 24 1.92 -15.34 -4.42
N ARG A 25 0.81 -15.90 -4.93
CA ARG A 25 -0.54 -15.35 -4.71
C ARG A 25 -1.13 -15.73 -3.36
N SER A 26 -0.78 -16.92 -2.86
CA SER A 26 -1.28 -17.44 -1.60
C SER A 26 -0.17 -17.52 -0.56
N PRO A 27 -0.49 -17.31 0.73
CA PRO A 27 0.47 -17.56 1.79
C PRO A 27 0.93 -19.01 1.74
N SER A 28 2.24 -19.22 1.80
CA SER A 28 2.85 -20.54 1.78
C SER A 28 3.56 -20.82 3.10
N PHE A 29 3.40 -22.03 3.62
CA PHE A 29 3.98 -22.45 4.90
C PHE A 29 5.42 -22.97 4.74
N TYR A 30 6.24 -22.22 4.01
CA TYR A 30 7.66 -22.54 3.85
C TYR A 30 8.51 -21.81 4.91
N PRO A 31 9.56 -22.45 5.43
CA PRO A 31 10.60 -21.73 6.18
C PRO A 31 11.12 -20.53 5.40
N ILE A 32 11.45 -19.44 6.09
CA ILE A 32 11.87 -18.17 5.46
C ILE A 32 13.01 -18.33 4.45
N ARG A 33 13.95 -19.25 4.72
CA ARG A 33 15.07 -19.57 3.82
C ARG A 33 14.61 -20.12 2.46
N ILE A 34 13.55 -20.92 2.46
CA ILE A 34 12.96 -21.50 1.26
C ILE A 34 12.13 -20.45 0.53
N HIS A 35 11.34 -19.65 1.26
CA HIS A 35 10.56 -18.57 0.67
C HIS A 35 11.44 -17.57 -0.09
N ASN A 36 12.58 -17.18 0.48
CA ASN A 36 13.55 -16.31 -0.20
C ASN A 36 14.10 -16.94 -1.50
N ARG A 37 14.38 -18.25 -1.50
CA ARG A 37 14.84 -18.95 -2.70
C ARG A 37 13.76 -18.99 -3.79
N ILE A 38 12.50 -19.18 -3.41
CA ILE A 38 11.36 -19.15 -4.33
C ILE A 38 11.26 -17.77 -4.99
N ILE A 39 11.30 -16.68 -4.20
CA ILE A 39 11.25 -15.31 -4.73
C ILE A 39 12.40 -15.06 -5.70
N ILE A 40 13.63 -15.41 -5.32
CA ILE A 40 14.81 -15.23 -6.19
C ILE A 40 14.66 -16.03 -7.49
N ALA A 41 14.21 -17.29 -7.42
CA ALA A 41 13.98 -18.11 -8.61
C ALA A 41 12.92 -17.50 -9.54
N CYS A 42 11.81 -17.00 -9.00
CA CYS A 42 10.79 -16.29 -9.76
C CYS A 42 11.36 -15.04 -10.48
N CYS A 43 12.20 -14.25 -9.80
CA CYS A 43 12.85 -13.09 -10.40
C CYS A 43 13.83 -13.49 -11.51
N LEU A 44 14.66 -14.52 -11.28
CA LEU A 44 15.64 -15.00 -12.26
C LEU A 44 14.94 -15.53 -13.52
N LEU A 45 13.90 -16.35 -13.36
CA LEU A 45 13.12 -16.88 -14.47
C LEU A 45 12.41 -15.76 -15.23
N HIS A 46 11.84 -14.79 -14.53
CA HIS A 46 11.22 -13.63 -15.16
C HIS A 46 12.24 -12.83 -16.01
N ASN A 47 13.40 -12.53 -15.44
CA ASN A 47 14.48 -11.82 -16.15
C ASN A 47 14.99 -12.61 -17.36
N PHE A 48 15.11 -13.93 -17.23
CA PHE A 48 15.52 -14.80 -18.33
C PHE A 48 14.51 -14.76 -19.48
N ILE A 49 13.21 -14.90 -19.17
CA ILE A 49 12.15 -14.84 -20.17
C ILE A 49 12.14 -13.47 -20.87
N ARG A 50 12.25 -12.38 -20.11
CA ARG A 50 12.35 -11.03 -20.67
C ARG A 50 13.52 -10.84 -21.64
N ARG A 51 14.62 -11.53 -21.39
CA ARG A 51 15.83 -11.44 -22.20
C ARG A 51 15.72 -12.26 -23.48
N GLU A 52 15.17 -13.47 -23.38
CA GLU A 52 15.20 -14.44 -24.48
C GLU A 52 13.91 -14.41 -25.34
N MET A 53 12.79 -13.97 -24.78
CA MET A 53 11.54 -13.79 -25.52
C MET A 53 11.38 -12.34 -25.95
N SER A 54 11.30 -12.12 -27.26
CA SER A 54 10.97 -10.80 -27.83
C SER A 54 9.52 -10.38 -27.58
N PHE A 55 8.65 -11.35 -27.30
CA PHE A 55 7.25 -11.14 -26.99
C PHE A 55 6.82 -12.08 -25.86
N ASP A 56 6.33 -11.51 -24.77
CA ASP A 56 5.70 -12.26 -23.68
C ASP A 56 4.20 -11.91 -23.62
N PRO A 57 3.32 -12.82 -24.07
CA PRO A 57 1.87 -12.61 -24.03
C PRO A 57 1.36 -12.25 -22.62
N ILE A 58 2.03 -12.77 -21.57
CA ILE A 58 1.68 -12.50 -20.18
C ILE A 58 2.08 -11.07 -19.79
N GLU A 59 3.16 -10.49 -20.33
CA GLU A 59 3.49 -9.08 -20.06
C GLU A 59 2.53 -8.11 -20.74
N MET A 60 1.96 -8.48 -21.89
CA MET A 60 1.05 -7.60 -22.64
C MET A 60 -0.31 -7.47 -21.94
N ASP A 61 -0.92 -8.59 -21.56
CA ASP A 61 -2.16 -8.66 -20.75
C ASP A 61 -1.97 -7.93 -19.40
N LEU A 62 -0.76 -8.00 -18.86
CA LEU A 62 -0.35 -7.38 -17.62
C LEU A 62 -0.09 -5.87 -17.74
N GLY A 63 0.37 -5.39 -18.90
CA GLY A 63 0.50 -3.97 -19.20
C GLY A 63 -0.86 -3.27 -19.18
N GLU A 64 -1.87 -3.89 -19.78
CA GLU A 64 -3.25 -3.41 -19.82
C GLU A 64 -3.91 -3.43 -18.42
N TYR A 65 -3.69 -4.50 -17.63
CA TYR A 65 -4.15 -4.56 -16.23
C TYR A 65 -3.47 -3.49 -15.36
N VAL A 66 -2.17 -3.26 -15.52
CA VAL A 66 -1.45 -2.26 -14.72
C VAL A 66 -1.85 -0.83 -15.13
N GLU A 67 -2.04 -0.54 -16.42
CA GLU A 67 -2.55 0.76 -16.89
C GLU A 67 -3.97 1.05 -16.39
N THR A 68 -4.86 0.05 -16.40
CA THR A 68 -6.21 0.21 -15.87
C THR A 68 -6.22 0.45 -14.36
N ASN A 69 -5.35 -0.20 -13.58
CA ASN A 69 -5.24 0.09 -12.14
C ASN A 69 -4.57 1.43 -11.83
N ILE A 70 -3.72 1.97 -12.71
CA ILE A 70 -3.16 3.33 -12.58
C ILE A 70 -4.22 4.40 -12.81
N ALA A 71 -5.13 4.19 -13.77
CA ALA A 71 -6.22 5.12 -14.05
C ALA A 71 -7.28 5.17 -12.93
N VAL A 72 -7.34 4.15 -12.08
CA VAL A 72 -8.29 4.06 -10.95
C VAL A 72 -7.72 4.72 -9.66
N ASP A 73 -6.44 5.10 -9.65
CA ASP A 73 -5.81 5.84 -8.55
C ASP A 73 -6.05 7.36 -8.65
N GLU A 74 -7.27 7.75 -9.05
CA GLU A 74 -7.76 9.15 -8.96
C GLU A 74 -7.99 9.58 -7.49
N ASP A 75 -7.97 8.64 -6.55
CA ASP A 75 -8.06 8.87 -5.10
C ASP A 75 -6.71 9.25 -4.46
N PHE A 76 -5.73 9.67 -5.26
CA PHE A 76 -4.53 10.30 -4.73
C PHE A 76 -4.92 11.62 -4.03
N ILE A 77 -4.82 11.64 -2.71
CA ILE A 77 -4.83 12.88 -1.92
C ILE A 77 -3.67 13.75 -2.41
N SER A 78 -3.99 14.73 -3.25
CA SER A 78 -3.03 15.60 -3.94
C SER A 78 -2.49 16.72 -3.04
N THR A 79 -3.23 17.07 -1.98
CA THR A 79 -2.81 18.02 -0.95
C THR A 79 -3.19 17.51 0.44
N ILE A 80 -2.25 17.59 1.38
CA ILE A 80 -2.56 17.54 2.82
C ILE A 80 -2.59 19.00 3.25
N ASP A 81 -3.75 19.64 3.12
CA ASP A 81 -3.92 20.96 3.72
C ASP A 81 -3.98 20.80 5.24
N PRO A 82 -3.31 21.66 6.02
CA PRO A 82 -3.47 21.67 7.47
C PRO A 82 -4.88 22.13 7.79
N THR A 83 -5.80 21.17 7.83
CA THR A 83 -7.17 21.40 8.23
C THR A 83 -7.23 21.43 9.76
N ASP A 84 -7.73 22.54 10.28
CA ASP A 84 -7.93 22.78 11.71
C ASP A 84 -9.07 21.95 12.32
N VAL A 85 -9.88 21.27 11.50
CA VAL A 85 -11.01 20.42 11.93
C VAL A 85 -10.63 19.44 13.04
N TRP A 86 -9.51 18.73 12.91
CA TRP A 86 -9.07 17.78 13.95
C TRP A 86 -8.52 18.49 15.20
N GLY A 87 -7.94 19.67 15.04
CA GLY A 87 -7.52 20.52 16.16
C GLY A 87 -8.73 21.03 16.95
N ASN A 88 -9.74 21.54 16.23
CA ASN A 88 -10.99 22.06 16.78
C ASN A 88 -11.77 20.96 17.50
N PHE A 89 -11.89 19.77 16.90
CA PHE A 89 -12.54 18.62 17.54
C PHE A 89 -11.87 18.24 18.87
N ARG A 90 -10.54 18.15 18.90
CA ARG A 90 -9.79 17.82 20.12
C ARG A 90 -9.93 18.89 21.19
N MET A 91 -9.93 20.16 20.79
CA MET A 91 -10.08 21.28 21.70
C MET A 91 -11.49 21.35 22.30
N GLU A 92 -12.52 21.09 21.50
CA GLU A 92 -13.90 21.05 21.98
C GLU A 92 -14.14 19.89 22.95
N LEU A 93 -13.61 18.70 22.65
CA LEU A 93 -13.65 17.58 23.57
C LEU A 93 -12.94 17.89 24.90
N ALA A 94 -11.77 18.52 24.86
CA ALA A 94 -11.04 18.91 26.06
C ALA A 94 -11.83 19.91 26.92
N ASN A 95 -12.47 20.90 26.28
CA ASN A 95 -13.30 21.88 26.96
C ASN A 95 -14.53 21.23 27.61
N GLN A 96 -15.20 20.30 26.93
CA GLN A 96 -16.34 19.55 27.50
C GLN A 96 -15.92 18.77 28.74
N MET A 97 -14.84 17.98 28.65
CA MET A 97 -14.34 17.20 29.78
C MET A 97 -13.96 18.07 30.98
N PHE A 98 -13.34 19.23 30.73
CA PHE A 98 -12.98 20.17 31.80
C PHE A 98 -14.22 20.78 32.46
N ASN A 99 -15.22 21.19 31.68
CA ASN A 99 -16.46 21.76 32.19
C ASN A 99 -17.27 20.74 33.02
N GLU A 100 -17.35 19.48 32.57
CA GLU A 100 -18.00 18.39 33.32
C GLU A 100 -17.30 18.14 34.65
N TRP A 101 -15.97 18.11 34.64
CA TRP A 101 -15.18 17.99 35.87
C TRP A 101 -15.40 19.15 36.83
N GLN A 102 -15.46 20.40 36.34
CA GLN A 102 -15.76 21.56 37.18
C GLN A 102 -17.17 21.48 37.77
N ALA A 103 -18.17 21.11 36.97
CA ALA A 103 -19.56 20.98 37.41
C ALA A 103 -19.74 19.90 38.48
N SER A 104 -19.03 18.76 38.36
CA SER A 104 -19.05 17.71 39.39
C SER A 104 -18.52 18.19 40.74
N ARG A 105 -17.58 19.16 40.75
CA ARG A 105 -16.97 19.69 41.97
C ARG A 105 -17.74 20.84 42.59
N GLN A 106 -18.51 21.60 41.79
CA GLN A 106 -19.39 22.66 42.31
C GLN A 106 -20.69 22.12 42.92
N ASN A 107 -21.09 20.89 42.59
CA ASN A 107 -22.29 20.24 43.15
C ASN A 107 -22.02 19.43 44.43
N ASP A 108 -20.75 19.31 44.85
CA ASP A 108 -20.32 18.58 46.06
C ASP A 108 -20.06 19.51 47.27
N ASP A 109 -20.27 20.84 47.12
CA ASP A 109 -20.31 21.87 48.18
C ASP A 109 -21.76 22.26 48.52
#